data_AF-A0A7J2LFP3-F1
#
_entry.id   AF-A0A7J2LFP3-F1
#
_cell.length_a   1.000
_cell.length_b   1.000
_cell.length_c   1.000
_cell.angle_alpha   90.00
_cell.angle_beta   90.00
_cell.angle_gamma   90.00
#
_symmetry.space_group_name_H-M   'P 1'
#
loop_
_entity.id
_entity.type
_entity.pdbx_description
1 polymer ?
#
loop_
_entity_poly.entity_id
_entity_poly.type
_entity_poly.pdbx_seq_one_letter_code
_entity_poly.pdbx_strand_id
1 'polypeptide(L)'
;MKEGKACLALPLIGTKQTTSSGEQGEIEREILEQEKIEPNNFKVAGFPEARSLGGLRPAFTPIKDFQVVSVYQERGKTQAKIRFTLIKGSYATTLLRELMKPGNPVDSGF
;
A
#
# COMPACT_ATOMS: atom_id res chain seq x y z
N MET A 1 -13.62 18.96 8.42
CA MET A 1 -13.22 18.70 7.01
C MET A 1 -14.37 18.02 6.29
N LYS A 2 -14.55 18.22 4.97
CA LYS A 2 -15.55 17.46 4.19
C LYS A 2 -15.03 16.05 3.91
N GLU A 3 -15.94 15.08 3.90
CA GLU A 3 -15.64 13.69 3.60
C GLU A 3 -14.92 13.55 2.23
N GLY A 4 -13.89 12.71 2.17
CA GLY A 4 -13.11 12.47 0.94
C GLY A 4 -12.09 13.55 0.55
N LYS A 5 -11.84 14.58 1.37
CA LYS A 5 -10.83 15.63 1.09
C LYS A 5 -9.46 15.42 1.76
N ALA A 6 -9.35 14.48 2.69
CA ALA A 6 -8.11 14.14 3.36
C ALA A 6 -8.05 12.62 3.57
N CYS A 7 -6.84 12.07 3.59
CA CYS A 7 -6.60 10.66 3.90
C CYS A 7 -5.40 10.54 4.83
N LEU A 8 -5.39 9.47 5.63
CA LEU A 8 -4.15 9.05 6.28
C LEU A 8 -3.14 8.67 5.19
N ALA A 9 -1.93 9.21 5.29
CA ALA A 9 -0.85 8.92 4.38
C ALA A 9 0.37 8.43 5.16
N LEU A 10 1.12 7.52 4.56
CA LEU A 10 2.39 7.00 5.06
C LEU A 10 3.53 7.52 4.19
N PRO A 11 4.73 7.71 4.75
CA PRO A 11 5.88 8.15 3.99
C PRO A 11 6.41 7.03 3.07
N LEU A 12 6.61 7.37 1.80
CA LEU A 12 7.55 6.70 0.93
C LEU A 12 8.92 7.30 1.19
N ILE A 13 9.83 6.51 1.75
CA ILE A 13 11.13 6.99 2.19
C ILE A 13 11.96 7.47 0.98
N GLY A 14 12.68 8.57 1.18
CA GLY A 14 13.59 9.10 0.20
C GLY A 14 14.30 10.35 0.71
N THR A 15 15.11 10.95 -0.15
CA THR A 15 16.05 12.01 0.24
C THR A 15 15.42 13.30 0.78
N LYS A 16 14.14 13.55 0.47
CA LYS A 16 13.39 14.74 0.92
C LYS A 16 12.23 14.43 1.87
N GLN A 17 11.84 13.16 2.00
CA GLN A 17 10.73 12.78 2.87
C GLN A 17 11.22 12.62 4.31
N THR A 18 10.71 13.47 5.19
CA THR A 18 10.97 13.37 6.63
C THR A 18 9.95 12.44 7.29
N THR A 19 10.29 11.97 8.48
CA THR A 19 9.33 11.26 9.33
C THR A 19 8.24 12.22 9.82
N SER A 20 7.11 11.63 10.20
CA SER A 20 5.96 12.29 10.79
C SER A 20 6.30 12.85 12.18
N SER A 21 5.42 13.70 12.72
CA SER A 21 5.50 14.17 14.11
C SER A 21 4.78 13.22 15.08
N GLY A 22 5.15 13.25 16.36
CA GLY A 22 4.49 12.47 17.42
C GLY A 22 4.75 10.97 17.30
N GLU A 23 3.83 10.17 17.84
CA GLU A 23 3.91 8.70 17.93
C GLU A 23 4.16 8.03 16.57
N GLN A 24 3.45 8.46 15.53
CA GLN A 24 3.67 7.96 14.17
C GLN A 24 5.12 8.16 13.70
N GLY A 25 5.73 9.30 14.05
CA GLY A 25 7.13 9.57 13.74
C GLY A 25 8.11 8.72 14.54
N GLU A 26 7.76 8.36 15.78
CA GLU A 26 8.57 7.46 16.61
C GLU A 26 8.59 6.06 16.00
N ILE A 27 7.43 5.54 15.58
CA ILE A 27 7.31 4.26 14.86
C ILE A 27 8.14 4.26 13.57
N GLU A 28 8.03 5.33 12.78
CA GLU A 28 8.80 5.45 11.53
C GLU A 28 10.32 5.47 11.78
N ARG A 29 10.78 6.17 12.83
CA ARG A 29 12.20 6.19 13.19
C ARG A 29 12.69 4.82 13.65
N GLU A 30 11.93 4.14 14.49
CA GLU A 30 12.27 2.80 14.97
C GLU A 30 12.42 1.81 13.80
N ILE A 31 11.49 1.83 12.84
CA ILE A 31 11.58 0.98 11.63
C ILE A 31 12.83 1.33 10.81
N LEU A 32 13.12 2.62 10.58
CA LEU A 32 14.32 3.02 9.83
C LEU A 32 15.62 2.60 10.53
N GLU A 33 15.67 2.69 11.86
CA GLU A 33 16.80 2.23 12.67
C GLU A 33 16.99 0.71 12.58
N GLN A 34 15.89 -0.06 12.68
CA GLN A 34 15.90 -1.52 12.54
C GLN A 34 16.40 -1.97 11.17
N GLU A 35 15.93 -1.30 10.12
CA GLU A 35 16.33 -1.57 8.72
C GLU A 35 17.70 -0.97 8.37
N LYS A 36 18.30 -0.17 9.27
CA LYS A 36 19.56 0.57 9.06
C LYS A 36 19.52 1.46 7.81
N ILE A 37 18.41 2.16 7.62
CA ILE A 37 18.15 3.02 6.46
C ILE A 37 18.24 4.50 6.87
N GLU A 38 19.05 5.25 6.15
CA GLU A 38 19.14 6.70 6.22
C GLU A 38 18.61 7.36 4.94
N PRO A 39 18.03 8.58 4.99
CA PRO A 39 17.57 9.30 3.80
C PRO A 39 18.63 9.45 2.70
N ASN A 40 19.91 9.53 3.08
CA ASN A 40 21.02 9.65 2.14
C ASN A 40 21.27 8.36 1.33
N ASN A 41 20.82 7.19 1.80
CA ASN A 41 20.93 5.94 1.03
C ASN A 41 20.11 5.98 -0.27
N PHE A 42 19.14 6.88 -0.37
CA PHE A 42 18.36 7.11 -1.58
C PHE A 42 19.02 8.09 -2.58
N LYS A 43 20.26 8.55 -2.31
CA LYS A 43 21.13 9.23 -3.29
C LYS A 43 22.12 8.22 -3.89
N VAL A 44 21.94 7.90 -5.17
CA VAL A 44 22.85 7.00 -5.87
C VAL A 44 23.91 7.83 -6.60
N ALA A 45 25.11 7.95 -6.02
CA ALA A 45 26.16 8.86 -6.50
C ALA A 45 26.56 8.61 -7.97
N GLY A 46 26.64 7.34 -8.38
CA GLY A 46 26.97 6.94 -9.75
C GLY A 46 25.77 6.89 -10.71
N PHE A 47 24.55 7.09 -10.22
CA PHE A 47 23.34 7.06 -11.07
C PHE A 47 22.26 8.03 -10.54
N PRO A 48 22.44 9.34 -10.75
CA PRO A 48 21.56 10.36 -10.21
C PRO A 48 20.09 10.21 -10.61
N GLU A 49 19.80 9.58 -11.75
CA GLU A 49 18.45 9.30 -12.25
C GLU A 49 17.69 8.28 -11.38
N ALA A 50 18.41 7.40 -10.68
CA ALA A 50 17.83 6.44 -9.74
C ALA A 50 17.60 7.04 -8.34
N ARG A 51 17.90 8.33 -8.12
CA ARG A 51 17.62 8.97 -6.83
C ARG A 51 16.11 8.96 -6.54
N SER A 52 15.74 8.62 -5.31
CA SER A 52 14.36 8.75 -4.85
C SER A 52 14.22 9.96 -3.94
N LEU A 53 13.30 10.87 -4.26
CA LEU A 53 12.96 11.98 -3.38
C LEU A 53 12.09 11.54 -2.20
N GLY A 54 11.40 10.41 -2.33
CA GLY A 54 10.34 10.02 -1.41
C GLY A 54 9.07 10.84 -1.63
N GLY A 55 8.08 10.64 -0.76
CA GLY A 55 6.83 11.38 -0.79
C GLY A 55 5.81 10.78 0.18
N LEU A 56 4.54 11.13 0.01
CA LEU A 56 3.45 10.57 0.80
C LEU A 56 2.57 9.70 -0.09
N ARG A 57 2.14 8.56 0.46
CA ARG A 57 1.19 7.65 -0.19
C ARG A 57 0.01 7.41 0.74
N PRO A 58 -1.25 7.45 0.25
CA PRO A 58 -2.40 7.08 1.06
C PRO A 58 -2.22 5.68 1.67
N ALA A 59 -2.44 5.56 2.98
CA ALA A 59 -2.34 4.29 3.70
C ALA A 59 -3.42 3.29 3.25
N PHE A 60 -4.58 3.84 2.86
CA PHE A 60 -5.73 3.07 2.38
C PHE A 60 -6.11 3.48 0.96
N THR A 61 -6.53 2.51 0.16
CA THR A 61 -7.14 2.76 -1.15
C THR A 61 -8.66 2.67 -1.02
N PRO A 62 -9.42 3.70 -1.39
CA PRO A 62 -10.87 3.60 -1.43
C PRO A 62 -11.30 2.63 -2.54
N ILE A 63 -12.15 1.66 -2.19
CA ILE A 63 -12.80 0.77 -3.15
C ILE A 63 -14.14 1.40 -3.53
N LYS A 64 -14.25 1.84 -4.78
CA LYS A 64 -15.48 2.49 -5.29
C LYS A 64 -16.34 1.48 -6.03
N ASP A 65 -17.65 1.69 -5.99
CA ASP A 65 -18.63 0.91 -6.76
C ASP A 65 -18.47 -0.61 -6.57
N PHE A 66 -18.16 -1.04 -5.33
CA PHE A 66 -17.97 -2.45 -5.03
C PHE A 66 -19.30 -3.21 -5.15
N GLN A 67 -19.27 -4.30 -5.92
CA GLN A 67 -20.41 -5.14 -6.16
C GLN A 67 -20.00 -6.61 -6.22
N VAL A 68 -20.73 -7.47 -5.50
CA VAL A 68 -20.72 -8.92 -5.73
C VAL A 68 -21.73 -9.21 -6.84
N VAL A 69 -21.22 -9.59 -8.02
CA VAL A 69 -22.02 -9.84 -9.22
C VAL A 69 -22.71 -11.20 -9.14
N SER A 70 -22.00 -12.22 -8.65
CA SER A 70 -22.54 -13.57 -8.47
C SER A 70 -21.67 -14.39 -7.54
N VAL A 71 -22.27 -15.35 -6.83
CA VAL A 71 -21.57 -16.39 -6.08
C VAL A 71 -22.16 -17.73 -6.49
N TYR A 72 -21.31 -18.69 -6.81
CA TYR A 72 -21.75 -20.04 -7.17
C TYR A 72 -20.78 -21.10 -6.68
N GLN A 73 -21.29 -22.32 -6.59
CA GLN A 73 -20.54 -23.51 -6.18
C GLN A 73 -20.23 -24.34 -7.42
N GLU A 74 -18.97 -24.67 -7.64
CA GLU A 74 -18.54 -25.53 -8.74
C GLU A 74 -17.48 -26.52 -8.25
N ARG A 75 -17.74 -27.82 -8.43
CA ARG A 75 -16.84 -28.93 -8.05
C ARG A 75 -16.34 -28.83 -6.59
N GLY A 76 -17.25 -28.49 -5.67
CA GLY A 76 -16.95 -28.34 -4.24
C GLY A 76 -16.17 -27.07 -3.88
N LYS A 77 -16.03 -26.11 -4.80
CA LYS A 77 -15.37 -24.82 -4.57
C LYS A 77 -16.36 -23.68 -4.70
N THR A 78 -16.25 -22.69 -3.82
CA THR A 78 -16.98 -21.42 -3.94
C THR A 78 -16.24 -20.50 -4.91
N GLN A 79 -16.95 -19.98 -5.91
CA GLN A 79 -16.46 -18.94 -6.81
C GLN A 79 -17.31 -17.69 -6.66
N ALA A 80 -16.67 -16.52 -6.66
CA ALA A 80 -17.34 -15.22 -6.58
C ALA A 80 -16.85 -14.31 -7.71
N LYS A 81 -17.79 -13.69 -8.41
CA LYS A 81 -17.51 -12.63 -9.38
C LYS A 81 -17.77 -11.29 -8.70
N ILE A 82 -16.75 -10.44 -8.63
CA ILE A 82 -16.83 -9.11 -8.04
C ILE A 82 -16.47 -8.03 -9.07
N ARG A 83 -17.00 -6.83 -8.88
CA ARG A 83 -16.70 -5.63 -9.67
C ARG A 83 -16.42 -4.48 -8.71
N PHE A 84 -15.41 -3.67 -9.01
CA PHE A 84 -15.06 -2.49 -8.24
C PHE A 84 -14.14 -1.58 -9.06
N THR A 85 -14.00 -0.34 -8.61
CA THR A 85 -13.13 0.68 -9.21
C THR A 85 -12.05 1.08 -8.21
N LEU A 86 -10.81 1.17 -8.69
CA LEU A 86 -9.65 1.63 -7.91
C LEU A 86 -9.09 2.94 -8.46
N ILE A 87 -8.43 3.70 -7.60
CA ILE A 87 -7.61 4.84 -8.04
C ILE A 87 -6.33 4.35 -8.74
N LYS A 88 -5.76 5.21 -9.59
CA LYS A 88 -4.49 4.92 -10.25
C LYS A 88 -3.39 4.62 -9.23
N GLY A 89 -2.60 3.59 -9.51
CA GLY A 89 -1.48 3.17 -8.64
C GLY A 89 -1.88 2.21 -7.53
N SER A 90 -3.14 1.77 -7.48
CA SER A 90 -3.62 0.69 -6.61
C SER A 90 -3.78 -0.61 -7.39
N TYR A 91 -3.66 -1.74 -6.69
CA TYR A 91 -3.70 -3.08 -7.30
C TYR A 91 -4.96 -3.84 -6.86
N ALA A 92 -5.62 -4.51 -7.81
CA ALA A 92 -6.78 -5.36 -7.54
C ALA A 92 -6.44 -6.50 -6.58
N THR A 93 -5.20 -7.01 -6.66
CA THR A 93 -4.66 -8.06 -5.81
C THR A 93 -4.68 -7.68 -4.33
N THR A 94 -4.51 -6.40 -3.97
CA THR A 94 -4.63 -5.95 -2.58
C THR A 94 -6.02 -6.22 -2.00
N LEU A 95 -7.09 -5.94 -2.76
CA LEU A 95 -8.46 -6.25 -2.32
C LEU A 95 -8.72 -7.77 -2.31
N LEU A 96 -8.24 -8.48 -3.32
CA LEU A 96 -8.40 -9.92 -3.40
C LEU A 96 -7.72 -10.65 -2.22
N ARG A 97 -6.52 -10.21 -1.81
CA ARG A 97 -5.84 -10.72 -0.61
C ARG A 97 -6.71 -10.54 0.64
N GLU A 98 -7.34 -9.39 0.79
CA GLU A 98 -8.21 -9.10 1.94
C GLU A 98 -9.50 -9.93 1.94
N LEU A 99 -10.05 -10.27 0.76
CA LEU A 99 -11.22 -11.14 0.64
C LEU A 99 -10.88 -12.62 0.84
N MET A 100 -9.75 -13.07 0.29
CA MET A 100 -9.36 -14.49 0.28
C MET A 100 -8.62 -14.92 1.56
N LYS A 101 -7.98 -13.97 2.26
CA LYS A 101 -7.22 -14.20 3.51
C LYS A 101 -6.31 -15.44 3.43
N PRO A 102 -5.44 -15.56 2.41
CA PRO A 102 -4.58 -16.73 2.26
C PRO A 102 -3.62 -16.88 3.44
N GLY A 103 -3.31 -18.12 3.82
CA GLY A 103 -2.34 -18.40 4.88
C GLY A 103 -0.93 -17.88 4.56
N ASN A 104 -0.50 -18.05 3.30
CA ASN A 104 0.69 -17.40 2.76
C ASN A 104 0.30 -16.54 1.52
N PRO A 105 0.36 -15.20 1.63
CA PRO A 105 0.05 -14.31 0.52
C PRO A 105 0.96 -14.52 -0.70
N VAL A 106 2.26 -14.72 -0.50
CA VAL A 106 3.26 -14.81 -1.58
C VAL A 106 3.00 -16.06 -2.44
N ASP A 107 2.80 -17.22 -1.79
CA ASP A 107 2.51 -18.48 -2.49
C ASP A 107 1.16 -18.43 -3.24
N SER A 108 0.27 -17.54 -2.82
CA SER A 108 -1.05 -17.34 -3.41
C SER A 108 -1.08 -16.29 -4.53
N GLY A 109 0.08 -15.74 -4.90
CA GLY A 109 0.22 -14.75 -5.98
C GLY A 109 -0.16 -13.32 -5.59
N PHE A 110 -0.04 -12.97 -4.31
CA PHE A 110 -0.25 -11.61 -3.79
C PHE A 110 1.05 -10.89 -3.45
#